data_AF-A0A1I4P848-F1
#
_entry.id   AF-A0A1I4P848-F1
#
_cell.length_a   1.000
_cell.length_b   1.000
_cell.length_c   1.000
_cell.angle_alpha   90.00
_cell.angle_beta   90.00
_cell.angle_gamma   90.00
#
_symmetry.space_group_name_H-M   'P 1'
#
loop_
_entity.id
_entity.type
_entity.pdbx_description
1 polymer ?
#
loop_
_entity_poly.entity_id
_entity_poly.type
_entity_poly.pdbx_seq_one_letter_code
_entity_poly.pdbx_strand_id
1 'polypeptide(L)'
;MRATLGGVLMSLLLTPHSAFGQDLATEALSDHFLTSETRVRIRVATEFPLPLLTQFRKVQRITTEAALEEEFCGQVTTIDATGATTGYQLFLYMRNGGEERVQILGSEVLNGFRIGRKMIGALKRAGCL
;
A
#
# COMPACT_ATOMS: atom_id res chain seq x y z
N MET A 1 6.39 16.72 67.67
CA MET A 1 6.70 15.94 66.44
C MET A 1 5.61 16.23 65.42
N ARG A 2 6.02 16.60 64.20
CA ARG A 2 5.17 17.16 63.12
C ARG A 2 4.30 16.10 62.46
N ALA A 3 3.10 16.51 62.04
CA ALA A 3 2.18 15.76 61.19
C ALA A 3 2.57 15.87 59.70
N THR A 4 2.40 14.77 58.96
CA THR A 4 2.37 14.68 57.47
C THR A 4 1.38 13.55 57.12
N LEU A 5 0.12 13.81 56.75
CA LEU A 5 -0.40 14.10 55.40
C LEU A 5 0.13 13.18 54.28
N GLY A 6 -0.78 12.39 53.68
CA GLY A 6 -0.82 12.15 52.24
C GLY A 6 -0.53 10.74 51.72
N GLY A 7 -1.45 10.19 50.92
CA GLY A 7 -1.22 9.05 50.00
C GLY A 7 -2.33 8.00 50.05
N VAL A 8 -3.58 8.31 49.71
CA VAL A 8 -4.15 8.16 48.35
C VAL A 8 -3.99 6.76 47.77
N LEU A 9 -5.09 6.00 47.87
CA LEU A 9 -5.65 5.05 46.88
C LEU A 9 -4.87 4.93 45.56
N MET A 10 -4.35 3.74 45.28
CA MET A 10 -4.16 3.25 43.91
C MET A 10 -4.32 1.74 43.86
N SER A 11 -5.57 1.29 44.01
CA SER A 11 -6.04 0.05 43.39
C SER A 11 -6.37 0.38 41.93
N LEU A 12 -5.45 0.12 41.01
CA LEU A 12 -5.76 0.03 39.58
C LEU A 12 -5.16 -1.25 39.03
N LEU A 13 -5.92 -2.33 39.22
CA LEU A 13 -6.03 -3.41 38.25
C LEU A 13 -6.51 -2.79 36.93
N LEU A 14 -5.58 -2.34 36.11
CA LEU A 14 -5.81 -2.06 34.69
C LEU A 14 -4.98 -3.06 33.92
N THR A 15 -5.58 -4.20 33.63
CA THR A 15 -5.28 -5.00 32.45
C THR A 15 -5.84 -4.25 31.23
N PRO A 16 -5.01 -3.66 30.36
CA PRO A 16 -5.48 -3.19 29.07
C PRO A 16 -5.49 -4.39 28.13
N HIS A 17 -6.65 -5.04 28.09
CA HIS A 17 -7.29 -5.62 26.92
C HIS A 17 -6.46 -5.57 25.63
N SER A 18 -5.82 -6.70 25.31
CA SER A 18 -5.30 -7.02 23.98
C SER A 18 -6.45 -7.38 23.02
N ALA A 19 -7.39 -6.45 22.81
CA ALA A 19 -8.54 -6.64 21.93
C ALA A 19 -8.88 -5.42 21.05
N PHE A 20 -8.10 -4.34 21.13
CA PHE A 20 -8.38 -3.10 20.37
C PHE A 20 -7.54 -2.90 19.10
N GLY A 21 -6.71 -3.89 18.73
CA GLY A 21 -5.82 -3.79 17.57
C GLY A 21 -6.26 -4.59 16.34
N GLN A 22 -7.17 -5.55 16.50
CA GLN A 22 -7.59 -6.43 15.40
C GLN A 22 -8.92 -6.00 14.78
N ASP A 23 -9.87 -5.47 15.55
CA ASP A 23 -11.14 -5.00 14.99
C ASP A 23 -11.00 -3.72 14.16
N LEU A 24 -10.16 -2.76 14.57
CA LEU A 24 -9.93 -1.56 13.74
C LEU A 24 -9.22 -1.88 12.42
N ALA A 25 -8.34 -2.89 12.40
CA ALA A 25 -7.69 -3.34 11.17
C ALA A 25 -8.68 -4.10 10.26
N THR A 26 -9.60 -4.87 10.84
CA THR A 26 -10.59 -5.68 10.10
C THR A 26 -11.76 -4.82 9.60
N GLU A 27 -12.18 -3.80 10.36
CA GLU A 27 -13.19 -2.82 9.93
C GLU A 27 -12.62 -1.82 8.91
N ALA A 28 -11.36 -1.37 9.05
CA ALA A 28 -10.72 -0.51 8.06
C ALA A 28 -10.45 -1.24 6.71
N LEU A 29 -10.42 -2.58 6.73
CA LEU A 29 -10.28 -3.43 5.55
C LEU A 29 -11.63 -3.91 5.00
N SER A 30 -12.76 -3.47 5.56
CA SER A 30 -14.06 -3.70 4.91
C SER A 30 -14.05 -3.02 3.54
N ASP A 31 -14.06 -3.85 2.51
CA ASP A 31 -13.88 -3.53 1.09
C ASP A 31 -14.88 -2.47 0.54
N HIS A 32 -15.88 -2.12 1.35
CA HIS A 32 -16.92 -1.13 1.10
C HIS A 32 -16.50 0.33 1.40
N PHE A 33 -15.49 0.57 2.25
CA PHE A 33 -15.08 1.93 2.63
C PHE A 33 -13.76 2.39 2.01
N LEU A 34 -12.99 1.45 1.46
CA LEU A 34 -11.76 1.79 0.76
C LEU A 34 -12.08 2.28 -0.64
N THR A 35 -11.56 3.46 -0.98
CA THR A 35 -11.51 3.87 -2.39
C THR A 35 -10.80 2.80 -3.20
N SER A 36 -11.17 2.66 -4.46
CA SER A 36 -10.54 1.74 -5.41
C SER A 36 -9.01 1.90 -5.40
N GLU A 37 -8.51 3.15 -5.39
CA GLU A 37 -7.06 3.42 -5.29
C GLU A 37 -6.44 2.92 -3.98
N THR A 38 -7.11 3.11 -2.83
CA THR A 38 -6.59 2.65 -1.54
C THR A 38 -6.45 1.13 -1.50
N ARG A 39 -7.43 0.40 -2.04
CA ARG A 39 -7.40 -1.06 -2.18
C ARG A 39 -6.23 -1.51 -3.03
N VAL A 40 -6.03 -0.85 -4.18
CA VAL A 40 -4.89 -1.12 -5.08
C VAL A 40 -3.56 -0.91 -4.35
N ARG A 41 -3.41 0.19 -3.60
CA ARG A 41 -2.18 0.46 -2.84
C ARG A 41 -1.91 -0.63 -1.80
N ILE A 42 -2.94 -1.07 -1.06
CA ILE A 42 -2.80 -2.16 -0.09
C ILE A 42 -2.39 -3.45 -0.79
N ARG A 43 -3.10 -3.84 -1.85
CA ARG A 43 -2.81 -5.06 -2.61
C ARG A 43 -1.39 -5.04 -3.19
N VAL A 44 -1.00 -3.96 -3.86
CA VAL A 44 0.35 -3.80 -4.42
C VAL A 44 1.42 -3.83 -3.33
N ALA A 45 1.16 -3.24 -2.15
CA ALA A 45 2.11 -3.28 -1.04
C ALA A 45 2.36 -4.72 -0.54
N THR A 46 1.40 -5.64 -0.66
CA THR A 46 1.59 -7.05 -0.28
C THR A 46 2.56 -7.82 -1.16
N GLU A 47 2.91 -7.30 -2.35
CA GLU A 47 3.88 -7.91 -3.25
C GLU A 47 5.34 -7.63 -2.84
N PHE A 48 5.56 -6.80 -1.81
CA PHE A 48 6.88 -6.43 -1.33
C PHE A 48 7.21 -7.14 -0.01
N PRO A 49 8.42 -7.70 0.13
CA PRO A 49 8.82 -8.35 1.38
C PRO A 49 8.93 -7.33 2.52
N LEU A 50 8.33 -7.65 3.66
CA LEU A 50 8.61 -6.93 4.91
C LEU A 50 10.10 -7.11 5.26
N PRO A 51 10.83 -6.06 5.71
CA PRO A 51 10.33 -4.85 6.35
C PRO A 51 10.23 -3.62 5.42
N LEU A 52 10.17 -3.80 4.10
CA LEU A 52 10.20 -2.67 3.17
C LEU A 52 8.93 -1.81 3.27
N LEU A 53 9.09 -0.54 3.63
CA LEU A 53 7.99 0.44 3.54
C LEU A 53 7.82 0.83 2.07
N THR A 54 6.58 0.84 1.58
CA THR A 54 6.27 1.21 0.19
C THR A 54 5.75 2.65 0.09
N GLN A 55 6.40 3.47 -0.74
CA GLN A 55 5.93 4.81 -1.10
C GLN A 55 5.37 4.80 -2.52
N PHE A 56 4.10 5.17 -2.67
CA PHE A 56 3.40 5.24 -3.95
C PHE A 56 3.48 6.62 -4.58
N ARG A 57 3.66 6.69 -5.91
CA ARG A 57 3.64 7.92 -6.71
C ARG A 57 2.97 7.66 -8.06
N LYS A 58 2.43 8.73 -8.67
CA LYS A 58 1.82 8.68 -10.02
C LYS A 58 0.83 7.53 -10.21
N VAL A 59 0.01 7.24 -9.20
CA VAL A 59 -1.02 6.21 -9.28
C VAL A 59 -2.15 6.74 -10.15
N GLN A 60 -2.45 6.05 -11.25
CA GLN A 60 -3.46 6.45 -12.21
C GLN A 60 -4.33 5.26 -12.56
N ARG A 61 -5.64 5.51 -12.62
CA ARG A 61 -6.60 4.55 -13.16
C ARG A 61 -6.45 4.53 -14.67
N ILE A 62 -6.33 3.34 -15.25
CA ILE A 62 -6.38 3.13 -16.69
C ILE A 62 -7.85 2.89 -17.05
N THR A 63 -8.42 3.79 -17.84
CA THR A 63 -9.78 3.62 -18.36
C THR A 63 -9.74 2.71 -19.56
N THR A 64 -10.20 1.47 -19.41
CA THR A 64 -10.48 0.56 -20.53
C THR A 64 -11.93 0.68 -20.95
N GLU A 65 -12.25 0.30 -22.20
CA GLU A 65 -13.63 0.33 -22.71
C GLU A 65 -14.54 -0.68 -22.00
N ALA A 66 -13.96 -1.71 -21.36
CA ALA A 66 -14.68 -2.70 -20.60
C ALA A 66 -14.95 -2.21 -19.17
N ALA A 67 -16.20 -1.82 -18.89
CA ALA A 67 -16.61 -1.26 -17.59
C ALA A 67 -16.41 -2.17 -16.36
N LEU A 68 -16.13 -3.47 -16.58
CA LEU A 68 -15.94 -4.47 -15.52
C LEU A 68 -14.46 -4.66 -15.14
N GLU A 69 -13.54 -4.08 -15.89
CA GLU A 69 -12.10 -4.19 -15.65
C GLU A 69 -11.62 -2.98 -14.86
N GLU A 70 -10.96 -3.23 -13.75
CA GLU A 70 -10.32 -2.21 -12.94
C GLU A 70 -8.82 -2.30 -13.13
N GLU A 71 -8.26 -1.32 -13.83
CA GLU A 71 -6.84 -1.27 -14.12
C GLU A 71 -6.20 -0.02 -13.52
N PHE A 72 -5.02 -0.20 -12.94
CA PHE A 72 -4.21 0.88 -12.40
C PHE A 72 -2.75 0.71 -12.80
N CYS A 73 -2.06 1.83 -12.99
CA CYS A 73 -0.61 1.86 -13.02
C CYS A 73 -0.07 2.89 -12.05
N GLY A 74 1.19 2.74 -11.67
CA GLY A 74 1.87 3.75 -10.87
C GLY A 74 3.27 3.32 -10.50
N GLN A 75 3.91 4.14 -9.69
CA GLN A 75 5.27 3.95 -9.23
C GLN A 75 5.26 3.61 -7.75
N VAL A 76 6.14 2.71 -7.36
CA VAL A 76 6.39 2.34 -5.98
C VAL A 76 7.89 2.40 -5.72
N THR A 77 8.28 3.05 -4.64
CA THR A 77 9.64 3.04 -4.12
C THR A 77 9.62 2.27 -2.83
N THR A 78 10.52 1.31 -2.65
CA THR A 78 10.68 0.68 -1.33
C THR A 78 11.77 1.38 -0.54
N ILE A 79 11.52 1.49 0.76
CA ILE A 79 12.42 2.05 1.76
C ILE A 79 12.82 0.91 2.67
N ASP A 80 14.12 0.68 2.80
CA ASP A 80 14.64 -0.36 3.68
C ASP A 80 14.64 0.06 5.15
N ALA A 81 15.06 -0.85 6.03
CA ALA A 81 15.11 -0.61 7.47
C ALA A 81 16.07 0.53 7.88
N THR A 82 16.99 0.93 6.99
CA THR A 82 17.92 2.05 7.21
C THR A 82 17.35 3.39 6.72
N GLY A 83 16.18 3.37 6.07
CA GLY A 83 15.59 4.55 5.44
C GLY A 83 16.10 4.81 4.02
N ALA A 84 16.91 3.93 3.45
CA ALA A 84 17.43 4.09 2.09
C ALA A 84 16.41 3.61 1.04
N THR A 85 16.31 4.34 -0.08
CA THR A 85 15.44 3.96 -1.19
C THR A 85 16.13 2.96 -2.10
N THR A 86 15.42 1.92 -2.51
CA THR A 86 15.97 0.87 -3.40
C THR A 86 15.84 1.21 -4.90
N GLY A 87 15.35 2.41 -5.21
CA GLY A 87 14.93 2.82 -6.54
C GLY A 87 13.43 2.70 -6.75
N TYR A 88 12.94 3.30 -7.84
CA TYR A 88 11.52 3.22 -8.20
C TYR A 88 11.26 1.98 -9.06
N GLN A 89 10.11 1.36 -8.84
CA GLN A 89 9.56 0.29 -9.65
C GLN A 89 8.19 0.73 -10.16
N LEU A 90 7.80 0.24 -11.33
CA LEU A 90 6.47 0.49 -11.88
C LEU A 90 5.59 -0.71 -11.52
N PHE A 91 4.35 -0.48 -11.13
CA PHE A 91 3.36 -1.54 -10.96
C PHE A 91 2.23 -1.40 -11.99
N LEU A 92 1.69 -2.55 -12.39
CA LEU A 92 0.41 -2.67 -13.08
C LEU A 92 -0.51 -3.52 -12.21
N TYR A 93 -1.70 -3.01 -11.95
CA TYR A 93 -2.76 -3.72 -11.26
C TYR A 93 -3.91 -3.93 -12.25
N MET A 94 -4.46 -5.13 -12.28
CA MET A 94 -5.63 -5.49 -13.06
C MET A 94 -6.57 -6.30 -12.17
N ARG A 95 -7.85 -5.96 -12.19
CA ARG A 95 -8.91 -6.79 -11.61
C ARG A 95 -10.01 -7.01 -12.63
N ASN A 96 -10.39 -8.26 -12.81
CA ASN A 96 -11.53 -8.65 -13.62
C ASN A 96 -12.45 -9.56 -12.78
N GLY A 97 -13.60 -9.02 -12.40
CA GLY A 97 -14.51 -9.69 -11.47
C GLY A 97 -13.84 -9.96 -10.11
N GLY A 98 -13.67 -11.24 -9.77
CA GLY A 98 -13.04 -11.70 -8.53
C GLY A 98 -11.54 -12.00 -8.63
N GLU A 99 -10.94 -11.89 -9.82
CA GLU A 99 -9.51 -12.17 -10.02
C GLU A 99 -8.70 -10.87 -10.00
N GLU A 100 -7.70 -10.81 -9.12
CA GLU A 100 -6.77 -9.68 -8.99
C GLU A 100 -5.35 -10.10 -9.36
N ARG A 101 -4.66 -9.27 -10.15
CA ARG A 101 -3.28 -9.49 -10.55
C ARG A 101 -2.46 -8.21 -10.41
N VAL A 102 -1.30 -8.35 -9.76
CA VAL A 102 -0.27 -7.31 -9.70
C VAL A 102 0.95 -7.75 -10.50
N GLN A 103 1.47 -6.86 -11.33
CA GLN A 103 2.73 -7.04 -12.03
C GLN A 103 3.70 -5.93 -11.63
N ILE A 104 4.81 -6.32 -11.02
CA ILE A 104 5.91 -5.41 -10.69
C ILE A 104 6.93 -5.41 -11.82
N LEU A 105 7.26 -4.21 -12.31
CA LEU A 105 8.19 -3.96 -13.40
C LEU A 105 9.39 -3.22 -12.83
N GLY A 106 10.52 -3.93 -12.70
CA GLY A 106 11.76 -3.37 -12.17
C GLY A 106 12.28 -2.18 -12.99
N SER A 107 13.00 -1.27 -12.34
CA SER A 107 13.65 -0.10 -12.98
C SER A 107 14.53 -0.49 -14.17
N GLU A 108 15.24 -1.62 -14.05
CA GLU A 108 16.10 -2.16 -15.11
C GLU A 108 15.31 -2.61 -16.34
N VAL A 109 14.06 -3.03 -16.15
CA VAL A 109 13.18 -3.52 -17.22
C VAL A 109 12.71 -2.36 -18.11
N LEU A 110 12.61 -1.14 -17.56
CA LEU A 110 12.28 0.08 -18.31
C LEU A 110 13.48 0.63 -19.11
N ASN A 111 14.70 0.45 -18.60
CA ASN A 111 15.93 0.91 -19.26
C ASN A 111 16.56 -0.13 -20.20
N GLY A 112 16.23 -1.42 -20.05
CA GLY A 112 16.97 -2.53 -20.66
C GLY A 112 16.14 -3.51 -21.50
N PHE A 113 15.27 -3.05 -22.40
CA PHE A 113 14.72 -3.88 -23.52
C PHE A 113 13.62 -4.93 -23.24
N ARG A 114 13.14 -5.14 -22.00
CA ARG A 114 12.09 -6.17 -21.76
C ARG A 114 10.64 -5.68 -21.84
N ILE A 115 10.41 -4.38 -21.76
CA ILE A 115 9.09 -3.77 -21.98
C ILE A 115 9.07 -3.14 -23.37
N GLY A 116 8.18 -3.63 -24.25
CA GLY A 116 8.08 -3.10 -25.61
C GLY A 116 7.74 -1.60 -25.62
N ARG A 117 8.26 -0.86 -26.61
CA ARG A 117 8.04 0.60 -26.78
C ARG A 117 6.56 1.01 -26.73
N LYS A 118 5.67 0.13 -27.21
CA LYS A 118 4.21 0.33 -27.17
C LYS A 118 3.69 0.45 -25.74
N MET A 119 4.17 -0.40 -24.82
CA MET A 119 3.76 -0.39 -23.42
C MET A 119 4.31 0.84 -22.69
N ILE A 120 5.58 1.20 -22.91
CA ILE A 120 6.15 2.46 -22.38
C ILE A 120 5.33 3.67 -22.85
N GLY A 121 4.97 3.71 -24.14
CA GLY A 121 4.12 4.77 -24.69
C GLY A 121 2.73 4.82 -24.05
N ALA A 122 2.11 3.67 -23.79
CA ALA A 122 0.83 3.60 -23.08
C ALA A 122 0.94 4.13 -21.65
N LEU A 123 1.98 3.74 -20.92
CA LEU A 123 2.22 4.17 -19.53
C LEU A 123 2.50 5.67 -19.42
N LYS A 124 3.23 6.24 -20.39
CA LYS A 124 3.41 7.70 -20.48
C LYS A 124 2.08 8.42 -20.71
N ARG A 125 1.24 7.93 -21.63
CA ARG A 125 -0.08 8.52 -21.89
C ARG A 125 -1.01 8.42 -20.69
N ALA A 126 -0.91 7.33 -19.94
CA ALA A 126 -1.64 7.13 -18.69
C ALA A 126 -1.09 7.98 -17.52
N GLY A 127 0.07 8.63 -17.67
CA GLY A 127 0.67 9.47 -16.62
C GLY A 127 1.44 8.73 -15.53
N CYS A 128 1.76 7.45 -15.75
CA CYS A 128 2.44 6.58 -14.78
C CYS A 128 3.97 6.61 -14.85
N LEU A 129 4.55 7.25 -15.87
CA LEU A 129 5.99 7.41 -16.07
C LEU A 129 6.46 8.84 -15.85
#